data_AF-A0A2Z4Y4X9-F1
#
_entry.id   AF-A0A2Z4Y4X9-F1
#
_cell.length_a   1.000
_cell.length_b   1.000
_cell.length_c   1.000
_cell.angle_alpha   90.00
_cell.angle_beta   90.00
_cell.angle_gamma   90.00
#
_symmetry.space_group_name_H-M   'P 1'
#
loop_
_entity.id
_entity.type
_entity.pdbx_description
1 polymer ?
#
loop_
_entity_poly.entity_id
_entity_poly.type
_entity_poly.pdbx_seq_one_letter_code
_entity_poly.pdbx_strand_id
1 'polypeptide(L)'
;MATVDDKMAKYMKLVKSNVERIVIVLMYALVGVLVYFWWGEQNPSEATIGEEGKPAVFKDPIAENPHYKLLAEFKKPRDITAYPEIDQVARFNMFEYKSVKQREAIEREANEKYRRAEEAANEGRTEEAKRLLKEILDAFPTHQKARELMNKLTGAATQAGAGATTAPAAAK
;
A
#
# COMPACT_ATOMS: atom_id res chain seq x y z
N MET A 1 19.76 -20.75 -94.66
CA MET A 1 18.86 -20.71 -93.48
C MET A 1 19.37 -21.75 -92.50
N ALA A 2 19.97 -21.35 -91.37
CA ALA A 2 20.38 -22.31 -90.34
C ALA A 2 19.13 -22.77 -89.58
N THR A 3 18.82 -24.06 -89.66
CA THR A 3 17.66 -24.68 -89.02
C THR A 3 17.82 -24.67 -87.49
N VAL A 4 16.70 -24.68 -86.78
CA VAL A 4 16.65 -24.61 -85.30
C VAL A 4 17.45 -25.74 -84.66
N ASP A 5 17.55 -26.90 -85.32
CA ASP A 5 18.28 -28.08 -84.86
C ASP A 5 19.80 -27.85 -84.76
N ASP A 6 20.41 -27.12 -85.70
CA ASP A 6 21.85 -26.82 -85.66
C ASP A 6 22.21 -25.88 -84.51
N LYS A 7 21.29 -24.95 -84.18
CA LYS A 7 21.45 -24.08 -83.02
C LYS A 7 21.33 -24.89 -81.73
N MET A 8 20.32 -25.76 -81.63
CA MET A 8 20.09 -26.61 -80.45
C MET A 8 21.25 -27.58 -80.20
N ALA A 9 21.79 -28.22 -81.24
CA ALA A 9 22.96 -29.10 -81.13
C ALA A 9 24.21 -28.34 -80.67
N LYS A 10 24.40 -27.09 -81.14
CA LYS A 10 25.51 -26.23 -80.71
C LYS A 10 25.37 -25.80 -79.24
N TYR A 11 24.16 -25.47 -78.79
CA TYR A 11 23.87 -25.16 -77.38
C TYR A 11 24.06 -26.39 -76.48
N MET A 12 23.60 -27.57 -76.88
CA MET A 12 23.80 -28.80 -76.12
C MET A 12 25.28 -29.15 -75.93
N LYS A 13 26.10 -28.95 -76.96
CA LYS A 13 27.55 -29.18 -76.86
C LYS A 13 28.25 -28.16 -75.95
N LEU A 14 27.84 -26.88 -76.02
CA LEU A 14 28.34 -25.83 -75.15
C LEU A 14 27.95 -26.06 -73.67
N VAL A 15 26.70 -26.46 -73.43
CA VAL A 15 26.18 -26.81 -72.11
C VAL A 15 26.97 -27.99 -71.55
N LYS A 16 27.18 -29.07 -72.32
CA LYS A 16 27.89 -30.28 -71.87
C LYS A 16 29.36 -30.02 -71.47
N SER A 17 30.04 -29.08 -72.14
CA SER A 17 31.43 -28.73 -71.82
C SER A 17 31.59 -27.86 -70.56
N ASN A 18 30.54 -27.12 -70.20
CA ASN A 18 30.55 -26.15 -69.12
C ASN A 18 29.55 -26.51 -68.02
N VAL A 19 29.04 -27.74 -67.98
CA VAL A 19 28.03 -28.18 -67.00
C VAL A 19 28.52 -27.89 -65.59
N GLU A 20 29.78 -28.18 -65.29
CA GLU A 20 30.35 -27.95 -63.97
C GLU A 20 30.34 -26.47 -63.58
N ARG A 21 30.69 -25.57 -64.51
CA ARG A 21 30.60 -24.11 -64.27
C ARG A 21 29.17 -23.62 -64.14
N ILE A 22 28.25 -24.15 -64.95
CA ILE A 22 26.83 -23.82 -64.88
C ILE A 22 26.26 -24.26 -63.52
N VAL A 23 26.59 -25.48 -63.08
CA VAL A 23 26.18 -26.02 -61.78
C VAL A 23 26.73 -25.18 -60.64
N ILE A 24 28.01 -24.76 -60.69
CA ILE A 24 28.60 -23.87 -59.69
C ILE A 24 27.86 -22.53 -59.62
N VAL A 25 27.58 -21.90 -60.77
CA VAL A 25 26.82 -20.64 -60.83
C VAL A 25 25.41 -20.82 -60.25
N LEU A 26 24.76 -21.95 -60.55
CA LEU A 26 23.43 -22.28 -60.05
C LEU A 26 23.43 -22.54 -58.53
N MET A 27 24.50 -23.13 -58.00
CA MET A 27 24.74 -23.30 -56.57
C MET A 27 24.89 -21.95 -55.87
N TYR A 28 25.72 -21.05 -56.40
CA TYR A 28 25.84 -19.70 -55.84
C TYR A 28 24.54 -18.90 -55.92
N ALA A 29 23.75 -19.08 -56.98
CA ALA A 29 22.43 -18.46 -57.09
C ALA A 29 21.48 -18.98 -56.00
N LEU A 30 21.47 -20.30 -55.73
CA LEU A 30 20.68 -20.91 -54.66
C LEU A 30 21.09 -20.42 -53.27
N VAL A 31 22.39 -20.35 -53.00
CA VAL A 31 22.92 -19.79 -51.74
C VAL A 31 22.57 -18.31 -51.60
N GLY A 32 22.66 -17.53 -52.69
CA GLY A 32 22.26 -16.12 -52.69
C GLY A 32 20.78 -15.92 -52.35
N VAL A 33 19.90 -16.78 -52.86
CA VAL A 33 18.46 -16.77 -52.52
C VAL A 33 18.25 -17.12 -51.05
N LEU A 34 18.97 -18.12 -50.51
CA LEU A 34 18.90 -18.46 -49.09
C LEU A 34 19.38 -17.31 -48.20
N VAL A 35 20.48 -16.65 -48.55
CA VAL A 35 20.98 -15.48 -47.80
C VAL A 35 20.00 -14.31 -47.90
N TYR A 36 19.38 -14.09 -49.06
CA TYR A 36 18.35 -13.07 -49.24
C TYR A 36 17.14 -13.34 -48.34
N PHE A 37 16.64 -14.59 -48.30
CA PHE A 37 15.55 -14.97 -47.40
C PHE A 37 15.96 -14.87 -45.93
N TRP A 38 17.16 -15.30 -45.56
CA TRP A 38 17.66 -15.18 -44.20
C TRP A 38 17.77 -13.73 -43.74
N TRP A 39 18.17 -12.82 -44.65
CA TRP A 39 18.20 -11.38 -44.36
C TRP A 39 16.79 -10.77 -44.27
N GLY A 40 15.85 -11.26 -45.08
CA GLY A 40 14.43 -10.90 -45.00
C GLY A 40 13.71 -11.47 -43.77
N GLU A 41 14.14 -12.61 -43.24
CA GLU A 41 13.65 -13.14 -41.97
C GLU A 41 14.24 -12.42 -40.75
N GLN A 42 15.51 -12.00 -40.82
CA GLN A 42 16.10 -11.15 -39.77
C GLN A 42 15.51 -9.75 -39.75
N ASN A 43 15.12 -9.24 -40.91
CA ASN A 43 14.43 -7.97 -41.05
C ASN A 43 13.01 -8.27 -41.52
N PRO A 44 12.10 -8.77 -40.66
CA PRO A 44 10.70 -8.74 -40.99
C PRO A 44 10.39 -7.27 -41.23
N SER A 45 10.26 -6.89 -42.50
CA SER A 45 9.56 -5.67 -42.84
C SER A 45 8.16 -5.92 -42.33
N GLU A 46 7.89 -5.45 -41.10
CA GLU A 46 6.55 -5.17 -40.66
C GLU A 46 5.91 -4.50 -41.85
N ALA A 47 5.02 -5.21 -42.52
CA ALA A 47 4.16 -4.61 -43.50
C ALA A 47 3.61 -3.39 -42.78
N THR A 48 4.01 -2.21 -43.25
CA THR A 48 3.58 -0.91 -42.74
C THR A 48 2.06 -0.94 -42.70
N ILE A 49 1.52 -1.35 -41.55
CA ILE A 49 0.18 -1.01 -41.12
C ILE A 49 0.24 0.51 -41.09
N GLY A 50 -0.63 1.11 -41.91
CA GLY A 50 -0.49 2.46 -42.42
C GLY A 50 0.02 3.48 -41.39
N GLU A 51 0.84 4.39 -41.92
CA GLU A 51 0.88 5.80 -41.50
C GLU A 51 0.71 5.99 -39.99
N GLU A 52 1.84 6.02 -39.26
CA GLU A 52 1.96 6.31 -37.82
C GLU A 52 0.73 7.02 -37.23
N GLY A 53 -0.29 6.23 -36.94
CA GLY A 53 -1.47 6.67 -36.25
C GLY A 53 -0.98 6.90 -34.85
N LYS A 54 -0.72 8.17 -34.50
CA LYS A 54 -0.47 8.62 -33.13
C LYS A 54 -1.29 7.71 -32.22
N PRO A 55 -0.67 7.00 -31.26
CA PRO A 55 -1.39 6.04 -30.44
C PRO A 55 -2.62 6.77 -29.91
N ALA A 56 -3.81 6.22 -30.15
CA ALA A 56 -5.04 6.84 -29.71
C ALA A 56 -4.88 7.13 -28.21
N VAL A 57 -4.73 8.41 -27.86
CA VAL A 57 -4.54 8.82 -26.47
C VAL A 57 -5.88 8.60 -25.81
N PHE A 58 -6.03 7.43 -25.20
CA PHE A 58 -7.20 7.09 -24.43
C PHE A 58 -7.17 7.97 -23.18
N LYS A 59 -7.90 9.09 -23.23
CA LYS A 59 -8.15 9.89 -22.04
C LYS A 59 -9.09 9.09 -21.17
N ASP A 60 -8.54 8.43 -20.17
CA ASP A 60 -9.34 7.73 -19.17
C ASP A 60 -10.16 8.79 -18.40
N PRO A 61 -11.49 8.86 -18.59
CA PRO A 61 -12.31 9.88 -17.98
C PRO A 61 -12.35 9.76 -16.45
N ILE A 62 -11.90 8.63 -15.90
CA ILE A 62 -11.83 8.37 -14.46
C ILE A 62 -10.55 8.96 -13.88
N ALA A 63 -9.42 8.85 -14.59
CA ALA A 63 -8.12 9.33 -14.12
C ALA A 63 -8.00 10.87 -14.13
N GLU A 64 -8.66 11.54 -15.08
CA GLU A 64 -8.63 13.01 -15.21
C GLU A 64 -9.64 13.71 -14.28
N ASN A 65 -10.56 12.97 -13.66
CA ASN A 65 -11.61 13.56 -12.86
C ASN A 65 -11.09 13.97 -11.46
N PRO A 66 -11.20 15.25 -11.06
CA PRO A 66 -10.72 15.76 -9.77
C PRO A 66 -11.27 15.02 -8.55
N HIS A 67 -12.47 14.44 -8.65
CA HIS A 67 -13.11 13.70 -7.55
C HIS A 67 -12.42 12.37 -7.23
N TYR A 68 -11.65 11.80 -8.16
CA TYR A 68 -10.97 10.51 -7.98
C TYR A 68 -9.54 10.65 -7.44
N LYS A 69 -9.02 11.88 -7.29
CA LYS A 69 -7.69 12.13 -6.70
C LYS A 69 -7.58 11.61 -5.26
N LEU A 70 -8.66 11.67 -4.50
CA LEU A 70 -8.72 11.12 -3.14
C LEU A 70 -8.48 9.60 -3.13
N LEU A 71 -9.03 8.87 -4.11
CA LEU A 71 -8.84 7.41 -4.22
C LEU A 71 -7.39 7.02 -4.54
N ALA A 72 -6.67 7.87 -5.29
CA ALA A 72 -5.25 7.69 -5.52
C ALA A 72 -4.41 7.90 -4.24
N GLU A 73 -4.87 8.78 -3.33
CA GLU A 73 -4.25 9.00 -2.03
C GLU A 73 -4.51 7.83 -1.06
N PHE A 74 -5.69 7.20 -1.12
CA PHE A 74 -6.01 5.98 -0.36
C PHE A 74 -5.27 4.73 -0.84
N LYS A 75 -4.82 4.67 -2.10
CA LYS A 75 -4.01 3.56 -2.62
C LYS A 75 -2.58 3.53 -2.09
N LYS A 76 -2.10 4.62 -1.47
CA LYS A 76 -0.80 4.60 -0.81
C LYS A 76 -0.92 3.74 0.46
N PRO A 77 -0.08 2.70 0.63
CA PRO A 77 -0.10 1.92 1.86
C PRO A 77 0.21 2.87 3.01
N ARG A 78 -0.81 3.20 3.80
CA ARG A 78 -0.62 3.92 5.06
C ARG A 78 0.09 2.95 5.98
N ASP A 79 1.33 3.27 6.33
CA ASP A 79 2.10 2.47 7.26
C ASP A 79 1.45 2.56 8.64
N ILE A 80 0.76 1.47 9.01
CA ILE A 80 -0.01 1.34 10.24
C ILE A 80 0.94 1.31 11.45
N THR A 81 2.22 1.00 11.22
CA THR A 81 3.25 0.93 12.27
C THR A 81 3.64 2.31 12.81
N ALA A 82 3.33 3.38 12.09
CA ALA A 82 3.56 4.75 12.54
C ALA A 82 2.61 5.17 13.69
N TYR A 83 1.55 4.39 13.96
CA TYR A 83 0.54 4.68 14.97
C TYR A 83 0.49 3.56 16.02
N PRO A 84 1.08 3.76 17.21
CA PRO A 84 1.16 2.72 18.24
C PRO A 84 -0.22 2.25 18.76
N GLU A 85 -1.23 3.10 18.66
CA GLU A 85 -2.62 2.79 19.04
C GLU A 85 -3.25 1.75 18.11
N ILE A 86 -2.97 1.83 16.80
CA ILE A 86 -3.54 0.92 15.81
C ILE A 86 -2.83 -0.44 15.86
N ASP A 87 -1.52 -0.45 16.13
CA ASP A 87 -0.74 -1.67 16.35
C ASP A 87 -1.25 -2.48 17.56
N GLN A 88 -1.68 -1.82 18.64
CA GLN A 88 -2.27 -2.50 19.80
C GLN A 88 -3.58 -3.22 19.44
N VAL A 89 -4.44 -2.60 18.62
CA VAL A 89 -5.71 -3.20 18.20
C VAL A 89 -5.47 -4.33 17.20
N ALA A 90 -4.51 -4.19 16.29
CA ALA A 90 -4.14 -5.23 15.32
C ALA A 90 -3.58 -6.49 16.01
N ARG A 91 -2.89 -6.33 17.14
CA ARG A 91 -2.37 -7.44 17.95
C ARG A 91 -3.41 -8.04 18.90
N PHE A 92 -4.50 -7.33 19.17
CA PHE A 92 -5.57 -7.83 20.03
C PHE A 92 -6.45 -8.83 19.27
N ASN A 93 -6.16 -10.12 19.44
CA ASN A 93 -7.04 -11.18 18.97
C ASN A 93 -8.08 -11.53 20.05
N MET A 94 -9.35 -11.22 19.82
CA MET A 94 -10.45 -11.51 20.74
C MET A 94 -10.78 -13.01 20.88
N PHE A 95 -10.24 -13.86 20.00
CA PHE A 95 -10.44 -15.31 20.03
C PHE A 95 -9.30 -16.07 20.70
N GLU A 96 -8.19 -15.39 21.04
CA GLU A 96 -7.14 -15.98 21.85
C GLU A 96 -7.48 -15.90 23.34
N TYR A 97 -7.58 -17.06 23.97
CA TYR A 97 -7.87 -17.16 25.40
C TYR A 97 -6.87 -16.39 26.30
N LYS A 98 -5.60 -16.28 25.87
CA LYS A 98 -4.55 -15.60 26.63
C LYS A 98 -4.73 -14.08 26.65
N SER A 99 -5.08 -13.45 25.53
CA SER A 99 -5.32 -12.00 25.45
C SER A 99 -6.57 -11.60 26.23
N VAL A 100 -7.62 -12.44 26.19
CA VAL A 100 -8.85 -12.23 26.96
C VAL A 100 -8.59 -12.35 28.47
N LYS A 101 -7.86 -13.38 28.92
CA LYS A 101 -7.48 -13.52 30.33
C LYS A 101 -6.56 -12.42 30.83
N GLN A 102 -5.60 -12.00 30.01
CA GLN A 102 -4.74 -10.87 30.34
C GLN A 102 -5.57 -9.61 30.51
N ARG A 103 -6.50 -9.33 29.59
CA ARG A 103 -7.40 -8.20 29.71
C ARG A 103 -8.29 -8.28 30.95
N GLU A 104 -8.81 -9.46 31.28
CA GLU A 104 -9.62 -9.65 32.49
C GLU A 104 -8.82 -9.43 33.79
N ALA A 105 -7.56 -9.88 33.82
CA ALA A 105 -6.66 -9.65 34.96
C ALA A 105 -6.32 -8.17 35.12
N ILE A 106 -6.06 -7.50 34.00
CA ILE A 106 -5.76 -6.08 33.90
C ILE A 106 -6.99 -5.23 34.32
N GLU A 107 -8.19 -5.60 33.86
CA GLU A 107 -9.45 -4.95 34.25
C GLU A 107 -9.76 -5.16 35.75
N ARG A 108 -9.44 -6.33 36.31
CA ARG A 108 -9.53 -6.57 37.75
C ARG A 108 -8.58 -5.68 38.54
N GLU A 109 -7.32 -5.56 38.12
CA GLU A 109 -6.34 -4.67 38.77
C GLU A 109 -6.79 -3.21 38.74
N ALA A 110 -7.32 -2.75 37.59
CA ALA A 110 -7.86 -1.40 37.45
C ALA A 110 -9.06 -1.16 38.40
N ASN A 111 -9.98 -2.13 38.51
CA ASN A 111 -11.12 -2.06 39.42
C ASN A 111 -10.71 -2.05 40.90
N GLU A 112 -9.69 -2.83 41.28
CA GLU A 112 -9.16 -2.81 42.66
C GLU A 112 -8.53 -1.46 43.00
N LYS A 113 -7.75 -0.88 42.09
CA LYS A 113 -7.19 0.47 42.26
C LYS A 113 -8.30 1.52 42.33
N TYR A 114 -9.34 1.39 41.51
CA TYR A 114 -10.51 2.27 41.57
C TYR A 114 -11.20 2.21 42.94
N ARG A 115 -11.41 1.01 43.49
CA ARG A 115 -12.01 0.84 44.82
C ARG A 115 -11.20 1.55 45.91
N ARG A 116 -9.88 1.41 45.88
CA ARG A 116 -8.97 2.12 46.82
C ARG A 116 -9.04 3.64 46.65
N ALA A 117 -9.15 4.12 45.41
CA ALA A 117 -9.31 5.55 45.15
C ALA A 117 -10.66 6.09 45.64
N GLU A 118 -11.73 5.30 45.54
CA GLU A 118 -13.06 5.62 46.05
C GLU A 118 -13.08 5.62 47.59
N GLU A 119 -12.46 4.64 48.24
CA GLU A 119 -12.24 4.61 49.70
C GLU A 119 -11.46 5.86 50.16
N ALA A 120 -10.34 6.19 49.51
CA ALA A 120 -9.57 7.39 49.83
C ALA A 120 -10.36 8.69 49.63
N ALA A 121 -11.21 8.76 48.60
CA ALA A 121 -12.09 9.90 48.38
C ALA A 121 -13.15 10.05 49.49
N ASN A 122 -13.75 8.94 49.91
CA ASN A 122 -14.75 8.91 50.99
C ASN A 122 -14.16 9.26 52.36
N GLU A 123 -12.88 8.94 52.59
CA GLU A 123 -12.15 9.30 53.80
C GLU A 123 -11.60 10.74 53.78
N GLY A 124 -11.90 11.53 52.74
CA GLY A 124 -11.44 12.91 52.61
C GLY A 124 -9.98 13.06 52.16
N ARG A 125 -9.31 11.97 51.78
CA ARG A 125 -7.95 11.95 51.22
C ARG A 125 -7.98 12.26 49.72
N THR A 126 -8.50 13.43 49.37
CA THR A 126 -8.78 13.84 47.98
C THR A 126 -7.55 13.86 47.07
N GLU A 127 -6.39 14.27 47.58
CA GLU A 127 -5.15 14.30 46.79
C GLU A 127 -4.60 12.90 46.49
N GLU A 128 -4.74 11.97 47.44
CA GLU A 128 -4.36 10.57 47.25
C GLU A 128 -5.29 9.87 46.25
N ALA A 129 -6.60 10.14 46.35
CA ALA A 129 -7.60 9.65 45.39
C ALA A 129 -7.32 10.15 43.96
N LYS A 130 -6.98 11.43 43.79
CA LYS A 130 -6.59 11.98 42.48
C LYS A 130 -5.34 11.32 41.92
N ARG A 131 -4.31 11.07 42.73
CA ARG A 131 -3.09 10.37 42.28
C ARG A 131 -3.41 8.97 41.76
N LEU A 132 -4.17 8.19 42.53
CA LEU A 132 -4.57 6.83 42.14
C LEU A 132 -5.43 6.83 40.87
N LEU A 133 -6.36 7.78 40.75
CA LEU A 133 -7.20 7.90 39.55
C LEU A 133 -6.38 8.31 38.33
N LYS A 134 -5.35 9.15 38.49
CA LYS A 134 -4.44 9.51 37.39
C LYS A 134 -3.66 8.29 36.90
N GLU A 135 -3.12 7.49 37.81
CA GLU A 135 -2.43 6.23 37.45
C GLU A 135 -3.34 5.27 36.69
N ILE A 136 -4.62 5.17 37.08
CA ILE A 136 -5.60 4.35 36.36
C ILE A 136 -5.87 4.91 34.96
N LEU A 137 -5.99 6.22 34.79
CA LEU A 137 -6.28 6.85 33.50
C LEU A 137 -5.09 6.89 32.55
N ASP A 138 -3.87 6.97 33.09
CA ASP A 138 -2.63 6.85 32.31
C ASP A 138 -2.47 5.43 31.74
N ALA A 139 -2.90 4.40 32.48
CA ALA A 139 -2.90 3.01 32.02
C ALA A 139 -4.14 2.61 31.20
N PHE A 140 -5.32 3.16 31.54
CA PHE A 140 -6.62 2.89 30.90
C PHE A 140 -7.37 4.20 30.62
N PRO A 141 -7.07 4.86 29.49
CA PRO A 141 -7.73 6.11 29.11
C PRO A 141 -9.25 6.00 28.97
N THR A 142 -9.75 4.78 28.73
CA THR A 142 -11.17 4.47 28.49
C THR A 142 -11.95 4.11 29.76
N HIS A 143 -11.33 4.12 30.94
CA HIS A 143 -12.00 3.73 32.20
C HIS A 143 -13.02 4.80 32.66
N GLN A 144 -14.29 4.62 32.29
CA GLN A 144 -15.38 5.62 32.49
C GLN A 144 -15.54 6.06 33.95
N LYS A 145 -15.65 5.10 34.89
CA LYS A 145 -15.86 5.40 36.32
C LYS A 145 -14.72 6.22 36.93
N ALA A 146 -13.49 5.99 36.48
CA ALA A 146 -12.32 6.71 37.00
C ALA A 146 -12.31 8.17 36.52
N ARG A 147 -12.71 8.41 35.25
CA ARG A 147 -12.90 9.77 34.72
C ARG A 147 -13.99 10.52 35.47
N GLU A 148 -15.12 9.87 35.73
CA GLU A 148 -16.23 10.48 36.48
C GLU A 148 -15.82 10.86 37.89
N LEU A 149 -15.14 9.97 38.63
CA LEU A 149 -14.68 10.26 39.98
C LEU A 149 -13.61 11.36 39.99
N MET A 150 -12.67 11.35 39.03
CA MET A 150 -11.67 12.42 38.88
C MET A 150 -12.32 13.78 38.64
N ASN A 151 -13.32 13.84 37.77
CA ASN A 151 -14.07 15.06 37.49
C ASN A 151 -14.83 15.56 38.72
N LYS A 152 -15.44 14.66 39.51
CA LYS A 152 -16.11 15.01 40.78
C LYS A 152 -15.13 15.60 41.78
N LEU A 153 -13.95 14.99 41.96
CA LEU A 153 -12.93 15.47 42.92
C LEU A 153 -12.29 16.79 42.47
N THR A 154 -12.11 16.99 41.16
CA THR A 154 -11.54 18.23 40.62
C THR A 154 -12.57 19.37 40.66
N GLY A 155 -13.84 19.08 40.32
CA GLY A 155 -14.93 20.05 40.41
C GLY A 155 -15.29 20.43 41.86
N ALA A 156 -15.23 19.49 42.80
CA ALA A 156 -15.46 19.76 44.22
C ALA A 156 -14.33 20.61 44.84
N ALA A 157 -13.07 20.43 44.42
CA ALA A 157 -11.95 21.24 44.89
C ALA A 157 -12.09 22.73 44.50
N THR A 158 -12.65 23.02 43.32
CA THR A 158 -12.92 24.39 42.87
C THR A 158 -14.00 25.09 43.71
N GLN A 159 -14.97 24.34 44.25
CA GLN A 159 -16.01 24.88 45.13
C GLN A 159 -15.55 25.00 46.59
N ALA A 160 -14.71 24.07 47.07
CA ALA A 160 -14.17 24.12 48.44
C ALA A 160 -13.19 25.29 48.68
N GLY A 161 -12.49 25.76 47.63
CA GLY A 161 -11.60 26.92 47.73
C GLY A 161 -12.31 28.29 47.69
N ALA A 162 -13.55 28.35 47.21
CA ALA A 162 -14.29 29.61 47.06
C ALA A 162 -15.05 30.06 48.33
N GLY A 163 -15.16 29.19 49.34
CA GLY A 163 -15.88 29.47 50.59
C GLY A 163 -15.05 30.04 51.74
N ALA A 164 -13.73 30.21 51.59
CA ALA A 164 -12.83 30.53 52.70
C ALA A 164 -12.47 32.02 52.88
N THR A 165 -13.01 32.95 52.08
CA THR A 165 -12.61 34.37 52.09
C THR A 165 -13.70 35.39 52.42
N THR A 166 -14.76 35.02 53.15
CA THR A 166 -15.68 36.02 53.72
C THR A 166 -16.23 35.61 55.08
N ALA A 167 -15.54 36.00 56.15
CA ALA A 167 -16.12 36.17 57.49
C ALA A 167 -15.34 37.29 58.23
N PRO A 168 -15.99 38.06 59.12
CA PRO A 168 -16.02 39.53 59.05
C PRO A 168 -15.02 40.22 59.98
N ALA A 169 -14.40 41.30 59.52
CA ALA A 169 -13.70 42.24 60.39
C ALA A 169 -14.72 43.20 61.01
N ALA A 170 -15.31 42.79 62.14
CA ALA A 170 -15.87 43.72 63.11
C ALA A 170 -14.71 44.39 63.86
N ALA A 171 -14.53 45.70 63.69
CA ALA A 171 -13.62 46.50 64.51
C ALA A 171 -14.12 47.95 64.61
N LYS A 172 -14.63 48.26 65.81
CA LYS A 172 -14.72 49.54 66.54
C LYS A 172 -14.92 50.84 65.78
#